data_AF-A0A133ZVA8-F1
#
_entry.id   AF-A0A133ZVA8-F1
#
_cell.length_a   1.000
_cell.length_b   1.000
_cell.length_c   1.000
_cell.angle_alpha   90.00
_cell.angle_beta   90.00
_cell.angle_gamma   90.00
#
_symmetry.space_group_name_H-M   'P 1'
#
loop_
_entity.id
_entity.type
_entity.pdbx_description
1 polymer ?
#
loop_
_entity_poly.entity_id
_entity_poly.type
_entity_poly.pdbx_seq_one_letter_code
_entity_poly.pdbx_strand_id
1 'polypeptide(L)'
;MININIKGLLVDADFLMNYKSYNLSGEEAMFLLQISYLTNQGDLPFSIDLFTDQSNKSENEIFSMLDNLVNKGYIVISTESKLNFIIFNKKEDYYTLRELLKLTERVTGRILTSKEIDIVTSWFEKNYTKQQIDEALTLSKNISYVNGILNNKVNKDIQSESGSSLGYDWFNK
;
A
#
# COMPACT_ATOMS: atom_id res chain seq x y z
N MET A 1 34.43 -5.72 3.42
CA MET A 1 33.03 -6.04 3.72
C MET A 1 32.22 -4.78 3.50
N ILE A 2 31.52 -4.68 2.38
CA ILE A 2 30.72 -3.51 2.04
C ILE A 2 29.50 -3.55 2.94
N ASN A 3 29.35 -2.55 3.79
CA ASN A 3 28.21 -2.39 4.68
C ASN A 3 27.02 -1.97 3.81
N ILE A 4 26.30 -2.94 3.26
CA ILE A 4 25.10 -2.72 2.48
C ILE A 4 24.05 -2.22 3.47
N ASN A 5 23.79 -0.91 3.47
CA ASN A 5 22.71 -0.32 4.24
C ASN A 5 21.39 -0.82 3.65
N ILE A 6 20.88 -1.92 4.21
CA ILE A 6 19.70 -2.65 3.74
C ILE A 6 18.39 -1.85 3.90
N LYS A 7 18.45 -0.59 4.36
CA LYS A 7 17.29 0.30 4.44
C LYS A 7 16.74 0.71 3.06
N GLY A 8 17.56 0.66 2.00
CA GLY A 8 17.15 1.05 0.64
C GLY A 8 16.89 -0.13 -0.31
N LEU A 9 17.07 -1.38 0.13
CA LEU A 9 17.02 -2.58 -0.72
C LEU A 9 16.16 -3.69 -0.11
N LEU A 10 15.20 -3.35 0.74
CA LEU A 10 13.95 -4.08 0.70
C LEU A 10 13.27 -3.58 -0.57
N VAL A 11 13.60 -4.21 -1.70
CA VAL A 11 12.64 -4.35 -2.79
C VAL A 11 11.34 -4.66 -2.08
N ASP A 12 10.37 -3.74 -2.13
CA ASP A 12 9.08 -3.97 -1.48
C ASP A 12 8.51 -5.21 -2.17
N ALA A 13 8.79 -6.39 -1.62
CA ALA A 13 8.39 -7.67 -2.20
C ALA A 13 6.87 -7.67 -2.33
N ASP A 14 6.20 -7.03 -1.38
CA ASP A 14 4.80 -6.70 -1.40
C ASP A 14 4.44 -5.81 -2.60
N PHE A 15 5.21 -4.77 -2.92
CA PHE A 15 4.98 -3.96 -4.12
C PHE A 15 5.19 -4.77 -5.41
N LEU A 16 6.26 -5.55 -5.53
CA LEU A 16 6.49 -6.40 -6.70
C LEU A 16 5.48 -7.54 -6.85
N MET A 17 4.90 -8.02 -5.75
CA MET A 17 3.82 -9.00 -5.82
C MET A 17 2.48 -8.35 -6.19
N ASN A 18 2.30 -7.06 -5.88
CA ASN A 18 1.03 -6.37 -6.03
C ASN A 18 1.01 -5.24 -7.08
N TYR A 19 2.08 -4.96 -7.83
CA TYR A 19 2.13 -3.81 -8.76
C TYR A 19 0.97 -3.78 -9.77
N LYS A 20 0.47 -4.96 -10.17
CA LYS A 20 -0.70 -5.08 -11.06
C LYS A 20 -1.99 -4.52 -10.45
N SER A 21 -2.17 -4.60 -9.13
CA SER A 21 -3.34 -4.01 -8.46
C SER A 21 -3.30 -2.47 -8.49
N TYR A 22 -2.12 -1.90 -8.69
CA TYR A 22 -1.90 -0.47 -8.93
C TYR A 22 -1.96 -0.11 -10.42
N ASN A 23 -2.47 -0.97 -11.31
CA ASN A 23 -2.53 -0.69 -12.75
C ASN A 23 -1.18 -0.23 -13.35
N LEU A 24 -0.09 -0.78 -12.80
CA LEU A 24 1.27 -0.56 -13.30
C LEU A 24 1.65 -1.71 -14.22
N SER A 25 2.36 -1.37 -15.30
CA SER A 25 3.10 -2.36 -16.07
C SER A 25 4.33 -2.81 -15.29
N GLY A 26 4.90 -3.97 -15.65
CA GLY A 26 6.15 -4.43 -15.04
C GLY A 26 7.31 -3.46 -15.28
N GLU A 27 7.31 -2.78 -16.43
CA GLU A 27 8.31 -1.76 -16.75
C GLU A 27 8.15 -0.50 -15.90
N GLU A 28 6.92 -0.01 -15.72
CA GLU A 28 6.63 1.13 -14.85
C GLU A 28 6.98 0.83 -13.39
N ALA A 29 6.66 -0.38 -12.91
CA ALA A 29 6.98 -0.81 -11.55
C ALA A 29 8.50 -0.89 -11.33
N MET A 30 9.23 -1.43 -12.30
CA MET A 30 10.70 -1.52 -12.24
C MET A 30 11.33 -0.13 -12.29
N PHE A 31 10.84 0.73 -13.18
CA PHE A 31 11.29 2.12 -13.29
C PHE A 31 11.06 2.88 -11.97
N LEU A 32 9.87 2.72 -11.36
CA LEU A 32 9.53 3.34 -10.07
C LEU A 32 10.46 2.88 -8.94
N LEU A 33 10.84 1.60 -8.90
CA LEU A 33 11.82 1.09 -7.95
C LEU A 33 13.22 1.64 -8.19
N GLN A 34 13.64 1.75 -9.45
CA GLN A 34 14.96 2.29 -9.82
C GLN A 34 15.10 3.76 -9.41
N ILE A 35 14.13 4.60 -9.75
CA ILE A 35 14.17 6.02 -9.36
C ILE A 35 14.07 6.18 -7.83
N SER A 36 13.30 5.34 -7.14
CA SER A 36 13.23 5.34 -5.67
C SER A 36 14.57 4.98 -5.05
N TYR A 37 15.26 3.97 -5.58
CA TYR A 37 16.59 3.59 -5.13
C TYR A 37 17.61 4.72 -5.35
N LEU A 38 17.62 5.34 -6.53
CA LEU A 38 18.58 6.39 -6.88
C LEU A 38 18.36 7.68 -6.12
N THR A 39 17.10 7.99 -5.79
CA THR A 39 16.75 9.17 -5.01
C THR A 39 16.75 8.91 -3.50
N ASN A 40 17.16 7.72 -3.04
CA ASN A 40 17.04 7.28 -1.65
C ASN A 40 15.64 7.58 -1.08
N GLN A 41 14.61 7.04 -1.75
CA GLN A 41 13.20 7.22 -1.41
C GLN A 41 12.70 8.68 -1.44
N GLY A 42 13.37 9.56 -2.18
CA GLY A 42 12.99 10.97 -2.32
C GLY A 42 13.84 11.95 -1.49
N ASP A 43 14.79 11.44 -0.71
CA ASP A 43 15.72 12.30 0.05
C ASP A 43 16.67 13.09 -0.87
N LEU A 44 17.08 12.48 -1.97
CA LEU A 44 17.96 13.07 -2.97
C LEU A 44 17.15 13.61 -4.17
N PRO A 45 17.57 14.75 -4.74
CA PRO A 45 16.96 15.25 -5.97
C PRO A 45 17.19 14.26 -7.11
N PHE A 46 16.17 14.10 -7.95
CA PHE A 46 16.28 13.29 -9.16
C PHE A 46 17.20 13.99 -10.15
N SER A 47 18.15 13.24 -10.71
CA SER A 47 19.05 13.70 -11.77
C SER A 47 18.92 12.77 -12.97
N ILE A 48 18.59 13.37 -14.12
CA ILE A 48 18.43 12.66 -15.38
C ILE A 48 19.75 12.03 -15.82
N ASP A 49 20.86 12.76 -15.67
CA ASP A 49 22.20 12.32 -16.06
C ASP A 49 22.62 11.05 -15.29
N LEU A 50 22.37 11.04 -13.97
CA LEU A 50 22.65 9.87 -13.13
C LEU A 50 21.77 8.67 -13.51
N PHE A 51 20.55 8.92 -13.99
CA PHE A 51 19.64 7.86 -14.40
C PHE A 51 19.98 7.32 -15.79
N THR A 52 20.35 8.17 -16.75
CA THR A 52 20.80 7.76 -18.09
C THR A 52 22.12 6.99 -18.04
N ASP A 53 23.02 7.34 -17.12
CA ASP A 53 24.28 6.60 -16.94
C ASP A 53 24.06 5.19 -16.36
N GLN A 54 22.98 5.00 -15.60
CA GLN A 54 22.66 3.74 -14.92
C GLN A 54 21.53 2.95 -15.58
N SER A 55 20.87 3.50 -16.58
CA SER A 55 19.80 2.85 -17.33
C SER A 55 20.13 2.86 -18.82
N ASN A 56 19.86 1.76 -19.52
CA ASN A 56 19.98 1.71 -20.98
C ASN A 56 18.78 2.40 -21.67
N LYS A 57 18.32 3.54 -21.14
CA LYS A 57 17.14 4.28 -21.62
C LYS A 57 17.54 5.68 -22.05
N SER A 58 16.88 6.18 -23.09
CA SER A 58 17.05 7.55 -23.55
C SER A 58 16.35 8.54 -22.61
N GLU A 59 16.82 9.78 -22.60
CA GLU A 59 16.23 10.88 -21.82
C GLU A 59 14.73 11.04 -22.09
N ASN A 60 14.32 10.98 -23.36
CA ASN A 60 12.91 11.08 -23.76
C ASN A 60 12.04 9.95 -23.20
N GLU A 61 12.57 8.73 -23.12
CA GLU A 61 11.85 7.59 -22.54
C GLU A 61 11.70 7.77 -21.02
N ILE A 62 12.72 8.28 -20.35
CA ILE A 62 12.69 8.55 -18.91
C ILE A 62 11.65 9.63 -18.58
N PHE A 63 11.62 10.72 -19.35
CA PHE A 63 10.59 11.76 -19.18
C PHE A 63 9.18 11.22 -19.42
N SER A 64 8.99 10.42 -20.47
CA SER A 64 7.68 9.81 -20.76
C SER A 64 7.22 8.89 -19.63
N MET A 65 8.14 8.13 -19.01
CA MET A 65 7.83 7.28 -17.87
C MET A 65 7.53 8.10 -16.60
N LEU A 66 8.29 9.16 -16.34
CA LEU A 66 8.03 10.08 -15.22
C LEU A 66 6.65 10.72 -15.37
N ASP A 67 6.33 11.26 -16.54
CA ASP A 67 5.03 11.86 -16.82
C ASP A 67 3.89 10.86 -16.61
N ASN A 68 4.05 9.62 -17.06
CA ASN A 68 3.05 8.58 -16.82
C ASN A 68 2.85 8.31 -15.32
N LEU A 69 3.92 8.24 -14.53
CA LEU A 69 3.83 8.00 -13.09
C LEU A 69 3.26 9.20 -12.31
N VAL A 70 3.54 10.43 -12.76
CA VAL A 70 2.98 11.67 -12.21
C VAL A 70 1.49 11.76 -12.55
N ASN A 71 1.10 11.52 -13.80
CA ASN A 71 -0.30 11.54 -14.25
C ASN A 71 -1.16 10.48 -13.55
N LYS A 72 -0.57 9.33 -13.22
CA LYS A 72 -1.23 8.30 -12.41
C LYS A 72 -1.29 8.63 -10.91
N GLY A 73 -0.65 9.72 -10.47
CA GLY A 73 -0.64 10.17 -9.08
C GLY A 73 0.24 9.33 -8.15
N TYR A 74 1.21 8.58 -8.69
CA TYR A 74 2.11 7.74 -7.90
C TYR A 74 3.32 8.49 -7.38
N ILE A 75 3.70 9.57 -8.07
CA ILE A 75 4.85 10.41 -7.74
C ILE A 75 4.45 11.88 -7.86
N VAL A 76 4.95 12.70 -6.95
CA VAL A 76 4.85 14.16 -7.03
C VAL A 76 6.25 14.75 -7.05
N ILE A 77 6.52 15.61 -8.03
CA ILE A 77 7.77 16.35 -8.12
C ILE A 77 7.64 17.60 -7.24
N SER A 78 8.52 17.72 -6.25
CA SER A 78 8.59 18.91 -5.38
C SER A 78 9.47 20.00 -5.99
N THR A 79 9.41 21.21 -5.43
CA THR A 79 10.13 22.39 -5.91
C THR A 79 11.67 22.28 -5.87
N GLU A 80 12.22 21.29 -5.18
CA GLU A 80 13.67 21.01 -5.11
C GLU A 80 14.10 19.85 -6.02
N SER A 81 13.30 19.51 -7.03
CA SER A 81 13.50 18.32 -7.89
C SER A 81 13.54 17.00 -7.12
N LYS A 82 13.03 16.97 -5.89
CA LYS A 82 12.84 15.73 -5.12
C LYS A 82 11.53 15.06 -5.48
N LEU A 83 11.56 13.73 -5.56
CA LEU A 83 10.40 12.91 -5.88
C LEU A 83 9.74 12.41 -4.60
N ASN A 84 8.45 12.70 -4.43
CA ASN A 84 7.64 12.15 -3.35
C ASN A 84 6.86 10.95 -3.86
N PHE A 85 7.13 9.77 -3.29
CA PHE A 85 6.51 8.51 -3.72
C PHE A 85 5.22 8.22 -2.93
N ILE A 86 4.08 8.68 -3.46
CA ILE A 86 2.76 8.46 -2.85
C ILE A 86 2.43 6.97 -2.77
N ILE A 87 2.86 6.19 -3.77
CA ILE A 87 2.57 4.75 -3.83
C ILE A 87 3.16 3.95 -2.67
N PHE A 88 4.28 4.39 -2.10
CA PHE A 88 4.89 3.75 -0.92
C PHE A 88 4.30 4.23 0.40
N ASN A 89 3.65 5.41 0.41
CA ASN A 89 3.06 6.00 1.61
C ASN A 89 1.70 5.42 2.00
N LYS A 90 1.08 4.54 1.19
CA LYS A 90 -0.12 3.80 1.61
C LYS A 90 0.11 2.89 2.83
N LYS A 91 1.36 2.70 3.28
CA LYS A 91 1.72 1.88 4.45
C LYS A 91 1.30 2.46 5.80
N GLU A 92 0.90 3.72 5.89
CA GLU A 92 0.54 4.29 7.21
C GLU A 92 -0.77 3.71 7.74
N ASP A 93 -1.74 3.42 6.87
CA ASP A 93 -3.09 3.02 7.29
C ASP A 93 -3.33 1.51 7.31
N TYR A 94 -2.41 0.67 6.80
CA TYR A 94 -2.62 -0.78 6.69
C TYR A 94 -1.46 -1.58 7.31
N TYR A 95 -1.78 -2.69 7.98
CA TYR A 95 -0.76 -3.63 8.45
C TYR A 95 -0.24 -4.48 7.30
N THR A 96 1.07 -4.69 7.24
CA THR A 96 1.61 -5.83 6.47
C THR A 96 1.17 -7.14 7.11
N LEU A 97 1.07 -8.23 6.33
CA LEU A 97 0.71 -9.54 6.87
C LEU A 97 1.63 -9.96 8.04
N ARG A 98 2.93 -9.68 7.92
CA ARG A 98 3.90 -9.96 8.98
C ARG A 98 3.62 -9.19 10.27
N GLU A 99 3.29 -7.91 10.16
CA GLU A 99 2.96 -7.08 11.33
C GLU A 99 1.66 -7.55 11.96
N LEU A 100 0.66 -7.90 11.14
CA LEU A 100 -0.63 -8.36 11.60
C LEU A 100 -0.53 -9.69 12.36
N LEU A 101 0.26 -10.65 11.85
CA LEU A 101 0.53 -11.92 12.52
C LEU A 101 1.25 -11.69 13.86
N LYS A 102 2.29 -10.84 13.89
CA LYS A 102 3.01 -10.51 15.13
C LYS A 102 2.11 -9.79 16.15
N LEU A 103 1.25 -8.89 15.68
CA LEU A 103 0.32 -8.14 16.52
C LEU A 103 -0.69 -9.10 17.18
N THR A 104 -1.28 -9.97 16.38
CA THR A 104 -2.28 -10.94 16.85
C THR A 104 -1.67 -11.97 17.81
N GLU A 105 -0.46 -12.45 17.58
CA GLU A 105 0.28 -13.29 18.54
C GLU A 105 0.56 -12.55 19.86
N ARG A 106 0.96 -11.27 19.79
CA ARG A 106 1.19 -10.44 20.97
C ARG A 106 -0.08 -10.22 21.79
N VAL A 107 -1.21 -9.92 21.13
CA VAL A 107 -2.50 -9.66 21.79
C VAL A 107 -3.07 -10.92 22.42
N THR A 108 -2.95 -12.06 21.73
CA THR A 108 -3.43 -13.36 22.22
C THR A 108 -2.49 -13.98 23.26
N GLY A 109 -1.22 -13.58 23.29
CA GLY A 109 -0.20 -14.12 24.19
C GLY A 109 0.23 -15.55 23.84
N ARG A 110 -0.07 -16.01 22.63
CA ARG A 110 0.26 -17.36 22.15
C ARG A 110 0.51 -17.39 20.65
N ILE A 111 1.15 -18.46 20.19
CA ILE A 111 1.31 -18.74 18.75
C ILE A 111 -0.08 -19.05 18.17
N LEU A 112 -0.34 -18.52 16.98
CA LEU A 112 -1.59 -18.75 16.26
C LEU A 112 -1.68 -20.20 15.76
N THR A 113 -2.88 -20.78 15.80
CA THR A 113 -3.16 -22.04 15.13
C THR A 113 -3.31 -21.83 13.62
N SER A 114 -3.16 -22.88 12.80
CA SER A 114 -3.31 -22.78 11.34
C SER A 114 -4.63 -22.11 10.92
N LYS A 115 -5.74 -22.45 11.60
CA LYS A 115 -7.05 -21.84 11.34
C LYS A 115 -7.09 -20.35 11.65
N GLU A 116 -6.37 -19.90 12.67
CA GLU A 116 -6.29 -18.48 13.04
C GLU A 116 -5.39 -17.71 12.10
N ILE A 117 -4.31 -18.33 11.61
CA ILE A 117 -3.46 -17.76 10.56
C ILE A 117 -4.27 -17.53 9.29
N ASP A 118 -5.11 -18.48 8.89
CA ASP A 118 -5.99 -18.33 7.72
C ASP A 118 -6.96 -17.15 7.90
N ILE A 119 -7.55 -17.01 9.10
CA ILE A 119 -8.43 -15.89 9.42
C ILE A 119 -7.68 -14.55 9.34
N VAL A 120 -6.50 -14.45 9.95
CA VAL A 120 -5.69 -13.23 9.95
C VAL A 120 -5.22 -12.88 8.53
N THR A 121 -4.89 -13.89 7.72
CA THR A 121 -4.56 -13.69 6.30
C THR A 121 -5.76 -13.14 5.53
N SER A 122 -6.97 -13.62 5.82
CA SER A 122 -8.20 -13.07 5.21
C SER A 122 -8.45 -11.60 5.58
N TRP A 123 -7.96 -11.13 6.73
CA TRP A 123 -8.06 -9.72 7.10
C TRP A 123 -7.11 -8.86 6.26
N PHE A 124 -5.91 -9.37 5.99
CA PHE A 124 -4.97 -8.74 5.07
C PHE A 124 -5.54 -8.66 3.65
N GLU A 125 -6.10 -9.76 3.13
CA GLU A 125 -6.73 -9.80 1.79
C GLU A 125 -7.91 -8.82 1.66
N LYS A 126 -8.66 -8.60 2.74
CA LYS A 126 -9.80 -7.67 2.79
C LYS A 126 -9.39 -6.20 2.99
N ASN A 127 -8.09 -5.89 3.09
CA ASN A 127 -7.57 -4.54 3.26
C ASN A 127 -8.21 -3.76 4.42
N TYR A 128 -8.32 -4.38 5.60
CA TYR A 128 -8.72 -3.64 6.80
C TYR A 128 -7.64 -2.65 7.24
N THR A 129 -8.05 -1.44 7.62
CA THR A 129 -7.14 -0.42 8.15
C THR A 129 -6.62 -0.81 9.54
N LYS A 130 -5.46 -0.25 9.94
CA LYS A 130 -4.88 -0.44 11.27
C LYS A 130 -5.87 -0.05 12.36
N GLN A 131 -6.57 1.08 12.19
CA GLN A 131 -7.60 1.52 13.14
C GLN A 131 -8.72 0.48 13.30
N GLN A 132 -9.25 -0.06 12.20
CA GLN A 132 -10.33 -1.07 12.26
C GLN A 132 -9.87 -2.33 13.00
N ILE A 133 -8.64 -2.78 12.72
CA ILE A 133 -8.04 -3.97 13.34
C ILE A 133 -7.76 -3.73 14.82
N ASP A 134 -7.14 -2.60 15.17
CA ASP A 134 -6.83 -2.25 16.56
C ASP A 134 -8.09 -2.11 17.40
N GLU A 135 -9.11 -1.40 16.89
CA GLU A 135 -10.40 -1.31 17.56
C GLU A 135 -11.01 -2.71 17.78
N ALA A 136 -10.99 -3.59 16.78
CA ALA A 136 -11.55 -4.92 16.92
C ALA A 136 -10.76 -5.78 17.94
N LEU A 137 -9.44 -5.64 17.98
CA LEU A 137 -8.56 -6.33 18.94
C LEU A 137 -8.65 -5.79 20.37
N THR A 138 -9.01 -4.51 20.56
CA THR A 138 -9.31 -3.97 21.90
C THR A 138 -10.58 -4.57 22.50
N LEU A 139 -11.56 -4.89 21.66
CA LEU A 139 -12.84 -5.45 22.09
C LEU A 139 -12.73 -6.93 22.47
N SER A 140 -11.85 -7.70 21.83
CA SER A 140 -11.67 -9.11 22.15
C SER A 140 -10.31 -9.66 21.73
N LYS A 141 -9.80 -10.61 22.52
CA LYS A 141 -8.61 -11.39 22.19
C LYS A 141 -8.94 -12.67 21.40
N ASN A 142 -10.23 -12.98 21.19
CA ASN A 142 -10.63 -14.16 20.44
C ASN A 142 -10.68 -13.83 18.94
N ILE A 143 -9.77 -14.41 18.16
CA ILE A 143 -9.62 -14.12 16.72
C ILE A 143 -10.88 -14.39 15.92
N SER A 144 -11.62 -15.46 16.23
CA SER A 144 -12.90 -15.75 15.55
C SER A 144 -13.95 -14.68 15.84
N TYR A 145 -13.94 -14.12 17.05
CA TYR A 145 -14.84 -13.03 17.43
C TYR A 145 -14.43 -11.70 16.78
N VAL A 146 -13.13 -11.39 16.77
CA VAL A 146 -12.56 -10.22 16.07
C VAL A 146 -12.91 -10.27 14.58
N ASN A 147 -12.81 -11.46 13.96
CA ASN A 147 -13.22 -11.68 12.58
C ASN A 147 -14.71 -11.36 12.37
N GLY A 148 -15.56 -11.76 13.32
CA GLY A 148 -16.98 -11.42 13.31
C GLY A 148 -17.24 -9.91 13.37
N ILE A 149 -16.52 -9.19 14.23
CA ILE A 149 -16.60 -7.71 14.33
C ILE A 149 -16.20 -7.05 13.01
N LEU A 150 -15.04 -7.43 12.47
CA LEU A 150 -14.49 -6.88 11.24
C LEU A 150 -15.46 -7.09 10.05
N ASN A 151 -15.97 -8.32 9.90
CA ASN A 151 -16.92 -8.64 8.82
C ASN A 151 -18.29 -7.95 9.00
N ASN A 152 -18.76 -7.75 10.24
CA ASN A 152 -20.01 -7.04 10.49
C ASN A 152 -19.90 -5.53 10.25
N LYS A 153 -18.73 -4.91 10.48
CA LYS A 153 -18.49 -3.51 10.12
C LYS A 153 -18.55 -3.31 8.60
N VAL A 154 -17.91 -4.20 7.82
CA VAL A 154 -17.98 -4.18 6.34
C VAL A 154 -19.42 -4.28 5.82
N ASN A 155 -20.25 -5.10 6.46
CA ASN A 155 -21.65 -5.23 6.06
C ASN A 155 -22.49 -3.96 6.32
N LYS A 156 -22.11 -3.13 7.30
CA LYS A 156 -22.77 -1.84 7.54
C LYS A 156 -22.36 -0.77 6.52
N ASP A 157 -21.08 -0.75 6.13
CA ASP A 157 -20.61 0.21 5.12
C ASP A 157 -21.26 -0.08 3.74
N ILE A 158 -21.37 -1.36 3.35
CA ILE A 158 -22.07 -1.77 2.12
C ILE A 158 -23.57 -1.44 2.15
N GLN A 159 -24.22 -1.54 3.32
CA GLN A 159 -25.62 -1.13 3.46
C GLN A 159 -25.80 0.40 3.42
N SER A 160 -24.80 1.17 3.84
CA SER A 160 -24.86 2.64 3.80
C SER A 160 -24.68 3.22 2.40
N GLU A 161 -23.94 2.55 1.49
CA GLU A 161 -23.85 2.94 0.08
C GLU A 161 -25.08 2.54 -0.75
N SER A 162 -25.96 1.69 -0.20
CA SER A 162 -27.26 1.36 -0.80
C SER A 162 -28.38 2.32 -0.37
N GLY A 163 -28.05 3.37 0.40
CA GLY A 163 -28.95 4.47 0.74
C GLY A 163 -28.74 5.62 -0.23
N SER A 164 -29.26 5.49 -1.45
CA SER A 164 -29.23 6.52 -2.47
C SER A 164 -29.80 7.85 -1.95
N SER A 165 -28.91 8.77 -1.58
CA SER A 165 -29.20 10.22 -1.56
C SER A 165 -29.14 10.75 -3.00
N LEU A 166 -30.05 10.26 -3.85
CA LEU A 166 -30.47 10.98 -5.04
C LEU A 166 -31.96 11.21 -4.91
N GLY A 167 -32.27 12.46 -4.59
CA GLY A 167 -33.61 12.99 -4.47
C GLY A 167 -34.41 12.64 -5.71
N TYR A 168 -35.58 12.08 -5.45
CA TYR A 168 -36.53 11.78 -6.47
C TYR A 168 -37.89 12.37 -6.09
N ASP A 169 -37.88 13.70 -6.00
CA ASP A 169 -39.02 14.61 -6.18
C ASP A 169 -39.47 14.61 -7.65
N TRP A 170 -40.13 13.56 -8.13
CA TRP A 170 -40.68 13.56 -9.51
C TRP A 170 -41.97 12.77 -9.68
N PHE A 171 -42.82 12.66 -8.65
CA PHE A 171 -44.25 12.41 -8.90
C PHE A 171 -45.14 13.15 -7.92
N ASN A 172 -45.30 14.45 -8.18
CA ASN A 172 -46.51 15.20 -7.85
C ASN A 172 -47.10 15.74 -9.16
N LYS A 173 -48.09 15.03 -9.70
CA LYS A 173 -49.32 15.57 -10.31
C LYS A 173 -50.24 14.43 -10.74
#